data_AF-A0A2V6RJP9-F1
#
_entry.id   AF-A0A2V6RJP9-F1
#
_cell.length_a   1.000
_cell.length_b   1.000
_cell.length_c   1.000
_cell.angle_alpha   90.00
_cell.angle_beta   90.00
_cell.angle_gamma   90.00
#
_symmetry.space_group_name_H-M   'P 1'
#
loop_
_entity.id
_entity.type
_entity.pdbx_description
1 polymer ?
#
loop_
_entity_poly.entity_id
_entity_poly.type
_entity_poly.pdbx_seq_one_letter_code
_entity_poly.pdbx_strand_id
1 'polypeptide(L)'
;KRQAWVNDAFDKELEAGRDTRDTKKRMVHYAKAEEILQSDGGYVPVAWTVRYAAAKPNVRGIERNRQGEYVVEANIYVDMLPHLYMVEKA
;
A
#
# COMPACT_ATOMS: atom_id res chain seq x y z
N LYS A 1 11.10 0.56 -15.43
CA LYS A 1 11.64 -0.82 -15.45
C LYS A 1 12.14 -1.15 -14.05
N ARG A 2 11.86 -2.35 -13.52
CA ARG A 2 12.33 -2.77 -12.19
C ARG A 2 13.86 -2.77 -12.14
N GLN A 3 14.45 -2.36 -11.02
CA GLN A 3 15.90 -2.11 -10.93
C GLN A 3 16.76 -3.38 -10.86
N ALA A 4 16.27 -4.49 -10.29
CA ALA A 4 17.08 -5.67 -10.01
C ALA A 4 16.48 -7.01 -10.49
N TRP A 5 15.15 -7.17 -10.45
CA TRP A 5 14.47 -8.39 -10.90
C TRP A 5 13.62 -8.08 -12.13
N VAL A 6 13.71 -8.91 -13.18
CA VAL A 6 12.96 -8.80 -14.44
C VAL A 6 12.42 -10.18 -14.80
N ASN A 7 11.14 -10.26 -15.14
CA ASN A 7 10.48 -11.51 -15.52
C ASN A 7 9.30 -11.18 -16.43
N ASP A 8 9.38 -11.56 -17.70
CA ASP A 8 8.39 -11.20 -18.72
C ASP A 8 7.04 -11.87 -18.50
N ALA A 9 7.04 -13.09 -17.93
CA ALA A 9 5.80 -13.79 -17.59
C ALA A 9 5.06 -13.09 -16.46
N PHE A 10 5.79 -12.61 -15.44
CA PHE A 10 5.24 -11.76 -14.40
C PHE A 10 4.66 -10.46 -14.97
N ASP A 11 5.41 -9.74 -15.81
CA ASP A 11 4.96 -8.47 -16.39
C ASP A 11 3.69 -8.66 -17.22
N LYS A 12 3.61 -9.76 -17.99
CA LYS A 12 2.42 -10.10 -18.77
C LYS A 12 1.17 -10.29 -17.91
N GLU A 13 1.28 -11.04 -16.82
CA GLU A 13 0.15 -11.26 -15.91
C GLU A 13 -0.23 -9.96 -15.17
N LEU A 14 0.74 -9.13 -14.79
CA LEU A 14 0.48 -7.85 -14.14
C LEU A 14 -0.28 -6.88 -15.05
N GLU A 15 0.16 -6.71 -16.30
CA GLU A 15 -0.53 -5.84 -17.27
C GLU A 15 -1.91 -6.39 -17.64
N ALA A 16 -2.06 -7.72 -17.80
CA ALA A 16 -3.36 -8.34 -18.03
C ALA A 16 -4.34 -8.10 -16.87
N GLY A 17 -3.86 -8.21 -15.63
CA GLY A 17 -4.65 -7.88 -14.44
C GLY A 17 -5.07 -6.41 -14.40
N ARG A 18 -4.14 -5.49 -14.72
CA ARG A 18 -4.39 -4.04 -14.78
C ARG A 18 -5.47 -3.68 -15.81
N ASP A 19 -5.43 -4.28 -16.99
CA ASP A 19 -6.36 -4.00 -18.09
C ASP A 19 -7.73 -4.69 -17.92
N THR A 20 -7.84 -5.62 -16.97
CA THR A 20 -9.09 -6.36 -16.72
C THR A 20 -10.03 -5.59 -15.81
N ARG A 21 -11.21 -5.24 -16.34
CA ARG A 21 -12.29 -4.57 -15.58
C ARG A 21 -13.00 -5.48 -14.58
N ASP A 22 -13.20 -6.76 -14.93
CA ASP A 22 -13.88 -7.71 -14.05
C ASP A 22 -12.98 -8.07 -12.86
N THR A 23 -13.47 -7.80 -11.64
CA THR A 23 -12.65 -7.99 -10.44
C THR A 23 -12.20 -9.42 -10.25
N LYS A 24 -13.07 -10.42 -10.50
CA LYS A 24 -12.71 -11.83 -10.26
C LYS A 24 -11.61 -12.27 -11.22
N LYS A 25 -11.74 -11.95 -12.51
CA LYS A 25 -10.72 -12.24 -13.53
C LYS A 25 -9.41 -11.52 -13.26
N ARG A 26 -9.47 -10.25 -12.84
CA ARG A 26 -8.27 -9.50 -12.42
C ARG A 26 -7.53 -10.18 -11.28
N MET A 27 -8.25 -10.68 -10.27
CA MET A 27 -7.61 -11.37 -9.14
C MET A 27 -6.93 -12.68 -9.54
N VAL A 28 -7.40 -13.37 -10.59
CA VAL A 28 -6.73 -14.57 -11.12
C VAL A 28 -5.36 -14.22 -11.70
N HIS A 29 -5.27 -13.13 -12.48
CA HIS A 29 -4.00 -12.64 -13.01
C HIS A 29 -3.02 -12.26 -11.89
N TYR A 30 -3.49 -11.54 -10.86
CA TYR A 30 -2.65 -11.17 -9.73
C TYR A 30 -2.18 -12.37 -8.90
N ALA A 31 -3.03 -13.37 -8.68
CA ALA A 31 -2.62 -14.61 -8.04
C ALA A 31 -1.51 -15.31 -8.83
N LYS A 32 -1.59 -15.30 -10.17
CA LYS A 32 -0.55 -15.90 -11.02
C LYS A 32 0.75 -15.11 -10.99
N ALA A 33 0.67 -13.78 -11.02
CA ALA A 33 1.83 -12.91 -10.88
C ALA A 33 2.54 -13.12 -9.52
N GLU A 34 1.77 -13.23 -8.43
CA GLU A 34 2.31 -13.51 -7.10
C GLU A 34 3.00 -14.88 -7.04
N GLU A 35 2.40 -15.93 -7.62
CA GLU A 35 3.01 -17.26 -7.72
C GLU A 35 4.38 -17.19 -8.41
N ILE A 36 4.49 -16.45 -9.52
CA ILE A 36 5.77 -16.27 -10.24
C ILE A 36 6.78 -15.52 -9.37
N LEU A 37 6.37 -14.41 -8.75
CA LEU A 37 7.26 -13.58 -7.93
C LEU A 37 7.87 -14.38 -6.78
N GLN A 38 7.05 -15.18 -6.08
CA GLN A 38 7.49 -15.97 -4.93
C GLN A 38 8.34 -17.17 -5.36
N SER A 39 7.94 -17.83 -6.46
CA SER A 39 8.68 -19.00 -6.98
C SER A 39 10.08 -18.64 -7.51
N ASP A 40 10.21 -17.44 -8.09
CA ASP A 40 11.47 -16.92 -8.63
C ASP A 40 12.34 -16.21 -7.55
N GLY A 41 11.81 -16.08 -6.32
CA GLY A 41 12.50 -15.36 -5.25
C GLY A 41 12.72 -13.87 -5.54
N GLY A 42 11.90 -13.27 -6.42
CA GLY A 42 12.04 -11.88 -6.84
C GLY A 42 11.77 -10.86 -5.72
N TYR A 43 11.12 -11.31 -4.65
CA TYR A 43 10.92 -10.57 -3.41
C TYR A 43 10.80 -11.54 -2.23
N VAL A 44 11.40 -11.19 -1.09
CA VAL A 44 11.29 -11.97 0.16
C VAL A 44 10.55 -11.12 1.19
N PRO A 45 9.25 -11.35 1.42
CA PRO A 45 8.51 -10.64 2.45
C PRO A 45 8.97 -11.09 3.84
N VAL A 46 9.53 -10.18 4.64
CA VAL A 46 10.05 -10.50 5.98
C VAL A 46 9.03 -10.16 7.08
N ALA A 47 8.27 -9.08 6.91
CA ALA A 47 7.31 -8.65 7.92
C ALA A 47 6.24 -7.74 7.33
N TRP A 48 5.06 -7.74 7.97
CA TRP A 48 4.12 -6.63 7.89
C TRP A 48 4.54 -5.57 8.91
N THR A 49 4.94 -4.40 8.43
CA THR A 49 5.44 -3.33 9.29
C THR A 49 4.29 -2.55 9.92
N VAL A 50 4.29 -2.42 11.25
CA VAL A 50 3.45 -1.44 11.95
C VAL A 50 4.16 -0.10 11.94
N ARG A 51 3.40 0.97 11.68
CA ARG A 51 3.92 2.33 11.72
C ARG A 51 3.35 3.06 12.92
N TYR A 52 4.24 3.56 13.76
CA TYR A 52 3.89 4.35 14.93
C TYR A 52 4.15 5.82 14.65
N ALA A 53 3.25 6.67 15.14
CA ALA A 53 3.53 8.08 15.30
C ALA A 53 2.89 8.59 16.58
N ALA A 54 3.43 9.70 17.07
CA ALA A 54 2.91 10.42 18.21
C ALA A 54 2.42 11.79 17.74
N ALA A 55 1.23 12.19 18.16
CA ALA A 55 0.69 13.52 17.93
C ALA A 55 0.51 14.23 19.27
N LYS A 56 0.75 15.55 19.28
CA LYS A 56 0.48 16.36 20.47
C LYS A 56 -1.02 16.33 20.79
N PRO A 57 -1.44 16.43 22.07
CA PRO A 57 -2.86 16.39 22.44
C PRO A 57 -3.73 17.50 21.83
N ASN A 58 -3.13 18.56 21.29
CA ASN A 58 -3.79 19.67 20.62
C ASN A 58 -3.77 19.58 19.09
N VAL A 59 -3.26 18.49 18.51
CA VAL A 59 -3.30 18.23 17.06
C VAL A 59 -4.54 17.40 16.73
N ARG A 60 -5.26 17.79 15.68
CA ARG A 60 -6.49 17.17 15.17
C ARG A 60 -6.39 16.96 13.67
N GLY A 61 -7.37 16.24 13.11
CA GLY A 61 -7.43 15.94 11.68
C GLY A 61 -6.61 14.74 11.22
N ILE A 62 -6.12 13.92 12.16
CA ILE A 62 -5.48 12.64 11.83
C ILE A 62 -6.56 11.69 11.32
N GLU A 63 -6.43 11.29 10.06
CA GLU A 63 -7.39 10.42 9.41
C GLU A 63 -7.45 9.03 10.05
N ARG A 64 -8.61 8.39 9.92
CA ARG A 64 -8.82 7.02 10.35
C ARG A 64 -9.25 6.18 9.16
N ASN A 65 -8.75 4.95 9.10
CA ASN A 65 -9.21 4.00 8.10
C ASN A 65 -10.64 3.51 8.43
N ARG A 66 -11.24 2.69 7.55
CA ARG A 66 -12.56 2.08 7.78
C ARG A 66 -12.65 1.21 9.04
N GLN A 67 -11.52 0.77 9.58
CA GLN A 67 -11.42 -0.03 10.80
C GLN A 67 -11.29 0.86 12.05
N GLY A 68 -11.25 2.18 11.88
CA GLY A 68 -11.16 3.15 12.98
C GLY A 68 -9.74 3.41 13.48
N GLU A 69 -8.73 2.80 12.86
CA GLU A 69 -7.33 2.96 13.25
C GLU A 69 -6.77 4.28 12.71
N TYR A 70 -5.94 4.95 13.50
CA TYR A 70 -5.25 6.16 13.06
C TYR A 70 -4.25 5.84 11.95
N VAL A 71 -4.31 6.63 10.90
CA VAL A 71 -3.46 6.51 9.73
C VAL A 71 -2.43 7.64 9.78
N VAL A 72 -1.33 7.36 10.46
CA VAL A 72 -0.24 8.33 10.62
C VAL A 72 0.75 8.21 9.48
N GLU A 73 1.22 9.36 8.97
CA GLU A 73 2.03 9.45 7.76
C GLU A 73 3.24 8.53 7.81
N ALA A 74 3.34 7.72 6.77
CA ALA A 74 4.63 7.34 6.21
C ALA A 74 4.46 6.94 4.76
N ASN A 75 4.66 7.89 3.85
CA ASN A 75 4.86 7.68 2.41
C ASN A 75 3.71 6.98 1.61
N ILE A 76 2.62 6.53 2.23
CA ILE A 76 1.47 5.86 1.56
C ILE A 76 0.22 6.73 1.48
N TYR A 77 0.19 7.88 2.14
CA TYR A 77 -0.87 8.87 2.05
C TYR A 77 -0.25 10.20 1.63
N VAL A 78 -0.27 10.43 0.32
CA VAL A 78 -0.08 11.77 -0.24
C VAL A 78 -1.22 12.62 0.34
N ASP A 79 -0.91 13.75 0.98
CA ASP A 79 -1.87 14.73 1.52
C ASP A 79 -2.32 14.62 3.00
N MET A 80 -1.56 14.00 3.90
CA MET A 80 -1.88 14.12 5.34
C MET A 80 -1.80 15.58 5.82
N LEU A 81 -0.79 16.34 5.38
CA LEU A 81 -0.52 17.71 5.85
C LEU A 81 -1.72 18.67 5.71
N PRO A 82 -2.45 18.72 4.58
CA PRO A 82 -3.68 19.48 4.43
C PRO A 82 -4.77 19.23 5.48
N HIS A 83 -4.82 18.03 6.07
CA HIS A 83 -5.88 17.63 7.00
C HIS A 83 -5.52 17.95 8.46
N LEU A 84 -4.24 18.16 8.77
CA LEU A 84 -3.80 18.42 10.13
C LEU A 84 -4.04 19.88 10.55
N TYR A 85 -4.61 20.05 11.74
CA TYR A 85 -4.79 21.37 12.35
C TYR A 85 -4.56 21.33 13.86
N MET A 86 -4.24 22.50 14.42
CA MET A 86 -4.10 22.68 15.86
C MET A 86 -5.37 23.31 16.44
N VAL A 87 -5.73 22.88 17.65
CA VAL A 87 -6.75 23.54 18.47
C VAL A 87 -6.08 24.22 19.66
N GLU A 88 -6.65 25.33 20.13
CA GLU A 88 -6.19 25.97 21.37
C GLU A 88 -6.38 25.04 22.55
N LYS A 89 -5.49 25.13 23.54
CA LYS A 89 -5.68 24.42 24.81
C LYS A 89 -6.84 25.09 25.55
N ALA A 90 -7.81 24.29 25.97
CA ALA A 90 -8.82 24.70 26.95
C ALA A 90 -8.17 25.03 28.30
#